data_AF-T1AS41-F1
#
_entry.id   AF-T1AS41-F1
#
_cell.length_a   1.000
_cell.length_b   1.000
_cell.length_c   1.000
_cell.angle_alpha   90.00
_cell.angle_beta   90.00
_cell.angle_gamma   90.00
#
_symmetry.space_group_name_H-M   'P 1'
#
loop_
_entity.id
_entity.type
_entity.pdbx_description
1 polymer ?
#
loop_
_entity_poly.entity_id
_entity_poly.type
_entity_poly.pdbx_seq_one_letter_code
_entity_poly.pdbx_strand_id
1 'polypeptide(L)'
;MPSFSRALRLLAAIALLVAVAGCAIQPARDDDPWQATNRKIFNFNQKFDNAVAKPVARGYVKVTSAEVRLMVSNFFDNLQMPISIVNDVLQVRPVGAAQNTGRFLVNSTIGLAGLFDPAGKLGLHQDTTDFGVTLAR
;
A
#
# COMPACT_ATOMS: atom_id res chain seq x y z
N MET A 1 4.09 60.75 7.75
CA MET A 1 5.04 59.64 8.03
C MET A 1 4.47 58.30 7.57
N PRO A 2 4.45 58.00 6.25
CA PRO A 2 3.82 56.80 5.69
C PRO A 2 4.66 55.51 5.78
N SER A 3 5.94 55.59 6.17
CA SER A 3 6.80 54.41 6.34
C SER A 3 6.47 53.62 7.62
N PHE A 4 6.04 54.33 8.68
CA PHE A 4 5.73 53.73 9.98
C PHE A 4 4.48 52.82 9.92
N SER A 5 3.43 53.24 9.22
CA SER A 5 2.22 52.43 9.02
C SER A 5 2.43 51.21 8.13
N ARG A 6 3.39 51.26 7.20
CA ARG A 6 3.77 50.11 6.35
C ARG A 6 4.57 49.08 7.15
N ALA A 7 5.51 49.54 7.97
CA ALA A 7 6.28 48.67 8.87
C ALA A 7 5.36 47.94 9.86
N LEU A 8 4.39 48.63 10.45
CA LEU A 8 3.44 48.03 11.39
C LEU A 8 2.56 46.96 10.74
N ARG A 9 2.10 47.18 9.51
CA ARG A 9 1.31 46.18 8.74
C ARG A 9 2.13 44.96 8.37
N LEU A 10 3.40 45.14 8.00
CA LEU A 10 4.31 44.02 7.70
C LEU A 10 4.60 43.19 8.95
N LEU A 11 4.84 43.84 10.09
CA LEU A 11 5.03 43.15 11.36
C LEU A 11 3.78 42.36 11.79
N ALA A 12 2.59 42.95 11.63
CA ALA A 12 1.34 42.26 11.91
C ALA A 12 1.10 41.06 10.98
N ALA A 13 1.44 41.17 9.69
CA ALA A 13 1.32 40.07 8.74
C ALA A 13 2.29 38.92 9.04
N ILE A 14 3.53 39.24 9.42
CA ILE A 14 4.53 38.24 9.84
C ILE A 14 4.08 37.54 11.14
N ALA A 15 3.60 38.29 12.12
CA ALA A 15 3.09 37.73 13.37
C ALA A 15 1.90 36.79 13.14
N LEU A 16 0.98 37.15 12.22
CA LEU A 16 -0.14 36.30 11.83
C LEU A 16 0.33 35.02 11.12
N LEU A 17 1.31 35.11 10.21
CA LEU A 17 1.88 33.94 9.52
C LEU A 17 2.57 32.97 10.49
N VAL A 18 3.30 33.49 11.48
CA VAL A 18 3.96 32.68 12.53
C VAL A 18 2.92 32.01 13.43
N ALA A 19 1.86 32.73 13.82
CA ALA A 19 0.78 32.17 14.64
C ALA A 19 0.03 31.03 13.94
N VAL A 20 -0.25 31.16 12.63
CA VAL A 20 -0.93 30.12 11.85
C VAL A 20 -0.02 28.90 11.63
N ALA A 21 1.30 29.07 11.51
CA ALA A 21 2.24 27.96 11.40
C ALA A 21 2.28 27.08 12.67
N GLY A 22 2.02 27.66 13.84
CA GLY A 22 1.98 26.92 15.11
C GLY A 22 0.83 25.91 15.20
N CYS A 23 -0.31 26.15 14.53
CA CYS A 23 -1.45 25.24 14.52
C CYS A 23 -1.24 23.96 13.68
N ALA A 24 -0.16 23.90 12.88
CA ALA A 24 0.19 22.72 12.10
C ALA A 24 1.09 21.73 12.86
N ILE A 25 1.63 22.12 14.02
CA ILE A 25 2.50 21.26 14.84
C ILE A 25 1.59 20.31 15.61
N GLN A 26 1.36 19.13 15.04
CA GLN A 26 0.72 18.04 15.78
C GLN A 26 1.62 17.64 16.97
N PRO A 27 1.04 17.45 18.18
CA PRO A 27 1.81 16.89 19.29
C PRO A 27 2.35 15.52 18.88
N ALA A 28 3.54 15.17 19.39
CA ALA A 28 4.11 13.86 19.15
C ALA A 28 3.11 12.79 19.60
N ARG A 29 2.66 11.94 18.66
CA ARG A 29 1.82 10.78 18.98
C ARG A 29 2.64 9.79 19.77
N ASP A 30 2.25 9.55 21.02
CA ASP A 30 2.87 8.56 21.91
C ASP A 30 1.98 7.31 22.06
N ASP A 31 1.08 7.11 21.09
CA ASP A 31 0.09 6.02 21.11
C ASP A 31 0.69 4.65 20.74
N ASP A 32 2.01 4.55 20.56
CA ASP A 32 2.72 3.30 20.25
C ASP A 32 3.56 2.84 21.45
N PRO A 33 3.00 2.01 22.34
CA PRO A 33 3.73 1.47 23.50
C PRO A 33 5.01 0.71 23.12
N TRP A 34 5.14 0.25 21.87
CA TRP A 34 6.27 -0.55 21.39
C TRP A 34 7.22 0.24 20.49
N GLN A 35 7.15 1.57 20.50
CA GLN A 35 7.94 2.43 19.64
C GLN A 35 9.45 2.13 19.69
N ALA A 36 10.00 1.89 20.89
CA ALA A 36 11.43 1.59 21.04
C ALA A 36 11.84 0.29 20.32
N THR A 37 10.98 -0.73 20.37
CA THR A 37 11.20 -2.01 19.70
C THR A 37 10.99 -1.87 18.19
N ASN A 38 9.90 -1.22 17.78
CA ASN A 38 9.58 -0.97 16.37
C ASN A 38 10.71 -0.21 15.66
N ARG A 39 11.28 0.83 16.31
CA ARG A 39 12.42 1.58 15.76
C ARG A 39 13.68 0.73 15.62
N LYS A 40 13.96 -0.19 16.55
CA LYS A 40 15.12 -1.10 16.44
C LYS A 40 14.95 -2.07 15.26
N ILE A 41 13.78 -2.68 15.14
CA ILE A 41 13.45 -3.58 14.02
C ILE A 41 13.50 -2.82 12.70
N PHE A 42 12.93 -1.61 12.65
CA PHE A 42 12.99 -0.75 11.47
C PHE A 42 14.43 -0.46 11.05
N ASN A 43 15.31 -0.07 11.99
CA ASN A 43 16.72 0.17 11.69
C ASN A 43 17.43 -1.07 11.18
N PHE A 44 17.11 -2.25 11.72
CA PHE A 44 17.62 -3.52 11.20
C PHE A 44 17.13 -3.77 9.76
N ASN A 45 15.82 -3.68 9.53
CA ASN A 45 15.21 -3.86 8.20
C ASN A 45 15.80 -2.90 7.18
N GLN A 46 16.06 -1.65 7.56
CA GLN A 46 16.65 -0.66 6.68
C GLN A 46 18.09 -1.02 6.27
N LYS A 47 18.90 -1.56 7.19
CA LYS A 47 20.25 -2.04 6.88
C LYS A 47 20.19 -3.27 5.99
N PHE A 48 19.29 -4.22 6.30
CA PHE A 48 19.09 -5.42 5.50
C PHE A 48 18.62 -5.10 4.08
N ASP A 49 17.68 -4.15 3.93
CA ASP A 49 17.19 -3.72 2.62
C ASP A 49 18.33 -3.16 1.76
N ASN A 50 19.11 -2.23 2.33
CA ASN A 50 20.21 -1.60 1.60
C ASN A 50 21.34 -2.60 1.25
N ALA A 51 21.63 -3.57 2.12
CA ALA A 51 22.73 -4.51 1.94
C ALA A 51 22.35 -5.74 1.10
N VAL A 52 21.10 -6.21 1.18
CA VAL A 52 20.67 -7.50 0.63
C VAL A 52 19.44 -7.37 -0.25
N ALA A 53 18.29 -6.95 0.31
CA ALA A 53 17.01 -7.05 -0.41
C ALA A 53 17.00 -6.19 -1.69
N LYS A 54 17.46 -4.94 -1.61
CA LYS A 54 17.48 -4.00 -2.74
C LYS A 54 18.49 -4.38 -3.82
N PRO A 55 19.75 -4.77 -3.52
CA PRO A 55 20.65 -5.35 -4.53
C PRO A 55 20.07 -6.58 -5.23
N VAL A 56 19.45 -7.51 -4.49
CA VAL A 56 18.80 -8.70 -5.07
C VAL A 56 17.64 -8.31 -5.98
N ALA A 57 16.76 -7.40 -5.54
CA ALA A 57 15.66 -6.90 -6.36
C ALA A 57 16.13 -6.23 -7.65
N ARG A 58 17.20 -5.41 -7.57
CA ARG A 58 17.83 -4.80 -8.76
C ARG A 58 18.42 -5.86 -9.69
N GLY A 59 19.07 -6.89 -9.12
CA GLY A 59 19.58 -8.03 -9.87
C GLY A 59 18.46 -8.75 -10.64
N TYR A 60 17.36 -9.07 -9.95
CA TYR A 60 16.16 -9.66 -10.55
C TYR A 60 15.62 -8.80 -11.69
N VAL A 61 15.45 -7.49 -11.48
CA VAL A 61 14.97 -6.55 -12.51
C VAL A 61 15.92 -6.46 -13.71
N LYS A 62 17.23 -6.58 -13.48
CA LYS A 62 18.25 -6.54 -14.53
C LYS A 62 18.25 -7.80 -15.41
N VAL A 63 17.98 -8.98 -14.84
CA VAL A 63 18.03 -10.26 -15.56
C VAL A 63 16.68 -10.73 -16.10
N THR A 64 15.57 -10.10 -15.68
CA THR A 64 14.22 -10.45 -16.12
C THR A 64 13.58 -9.35 -16.95
N SER A 65 12.75 -9.73 -17.94
CA SER A 65 11.94 -8.79 -18.71
C SER A 65 10.72 -8.32 -17.92
N ALA A 66 10.09 -7.23 -18.37
CA ALA A 66 8.88 -6.73 -17.72
C ALA A 66 7.73 -7.76 -17.75
N GLU A 67 7.63 -8.54 -18.82
CA GLU A 67 6.63 -9.58 -19.02
C GLU A 67 6.81 -10.72 -18.01
N VAL A 68 8.04 -11.21 -17.82
CA VAL A 68 8.32 -12.26 -16.83
C VAL A 68 7.96 -11.80 -15.42
N ARG A 69 8.30 -10.55 -15.07
CA ARG A 69 7.94 -10.00 -13.76
C ARG A 69 6.42 -9.88 -13.59
N LEU A 70 5.71 -9.46 -14.64
CA LEU A 70 4.26 -9.39 -14.64
C LEU A 70 3.65 -10.79 -14.45
N MET A 71 4.17 -11.81 -15.15
CA MET A 71 3.69 -13.18 -15.01
C MET A 71 3.89 -13.73 -13.59
N VAL A 72 5.04 -13.45 -12.99
CA VAL A 72 5.31 -13.83 -11.59
C VAL A 72 4.36 -13.10 -10.64
N SER A 73 4.13 -11.80 -10.84
CA SER A 73 3.16 -11.03 -10.05
C SER A 73 1.76 -11.64 -10.15
N ASN A 74 1.25 -11.85 -11.37
CA ASN A 74 -0.06 -12.43 -11.61
C ASN A 74 -0.22 -13.81 -10.96
N PHE A 75 0.83 -14.64 -11.02
CA PHE A 75 0.83 -15.96 -10.41
C PHE A 75 0.62 -15.89 -8.89
N PHE A 76 1.37 -15.02 -8.21
CA PHE A 76 1.21 -14.82 -6.76
C PHE A 76 -0.12 -14.15 -6.41
N ASP A 77 -0.61 -13.23 -7.24
CA ASP A 77 -1.93 -12.61 -7.08
C ASP A 77 -3.05 -13.68 -7.19
N ASN A 78 -2.93 -14.62 -8.13
CA ASN A 78 -3.85 -15.73 -8.27
C ASN A 78 -3.75 -16.72 -7.10
N LEU A 79 -2.55 -16.98 -6.60
CA LEU A 79 -2.31 -17.89 -5.48
C LEU A 79 -2.91 -17.37 -4.15
N GLN A 80 -2.98 -16.04 -3.98
CA GLN A 80 -3.59 -15.42 -2.80
C GLN A 80 -5.12 -15.36 -2.88
N MET A 81 -5.70 -15.48 -4.07
CA MET A 81 -7.13 -15.30 -4.31
C MET A 81 -8.05 -16.26 -3.50
N PRO A 82 -7.70 -17.54 -3.24
CA PRO A 82 -8.46 -18.39 -2.33
C PRO A 82 -8.66 -17.79 -0.93
N ILE A 83 -7.66 -17.06 -0.40
CA ILE A 83 -7.77 -16.39 0.90
C ILE A 83 -8.83 -15.28 0.81
N SER A 84 -8.83 -14.49 -0.26
CA SER A 84 -9.85 -13.46 -0.47
C SER A 84 -11.24 -14.05 -0.65
N ILE A 85 -11.39 -15.14 -1.40
CA ILE A 85 -12.69 -15.83 -1.58
C ILE A 85 -13.26 -16.30 -0.23
N VAL A 86 -12.44 -16.93 0.61
CA VAL A 86 -12.87 -17.38 1.94
C VAL A 86 -13.29 -16.18 2.78
N ASN A 87 -12.52 -15.09 2.76
CA ASN A 87 -12.84 -13.89 3.52
C ASN A 87 -14.06 -13.14 3.00
N ASP A 88 -14.30 -13.12 1.69
CA ASP A 88 -15.55 -12.61 1.11
C ASP A 88 -16.77 -13.34 1.66
N VAL A 89 -16.69 -14.67 1.76
CA VAL A 89 -17.76 -15.49 2.32
C VAL A 89 -17.95 -15.16 3.81
N LEU A 90 -16.87 -15.09 4.58
CA LEU A 90 -16.92 -14.73 6.01
C LEU A 90 -17.51 -13.33 6.24
N GLN A 91 -17.21 -12.39 5.35
CA GLN A 91 -17.71 -11.02 5.39
C GLN A 91 -19.12 -10.85 4.77
N VAL A 92 -19.76 -11.95 4.35
CA VAL A 92 -21.07 -11.95 3.68
C VAL A 92 -21.09 -11.04 2.45
N ARG A 93 -20.04 -11.11 1.61
CA ARG A 93 -19.90 -10.38 0.34
C ARG A 93 -20.10 -11.32 -0.86
N PRO A 94 -21.34 -11.71 -1.20
CA PRO A 94 -21.59 -12.71 -2.25
C PRO A 94 -21.08 -12.30 -3.63
N VAL A 95 -21.16 -11.00 -3.96
CA VAL A 95 -20.65 -10.46 -5.23
C VAL A 95 -19.12 -10.58 -5.31
N GLY A 96 -18.42 -10.19 -4.24
CA GLY A 96 -16.95 -10.32 -4.15
C GLY A 96 -16.51 -11.78 -4.24
N ALA A 97 -17.15 -12.67 -3.47
CA ALA A 97 -16.87 -14.11 -3.50
C ALA A 97 -17.03 -14.70 -4.90
N ALA A 98 -18.12 -14.39 -5.60
CA ALA A 98 -18.37 -14.88 -6.95
C ALA A 98 -17.36 -14.31 -7.96
N GLN A 99 -17.05 -13.02 -7.89
CA GLN A 99 -16.10 -12.35 -8.78
C GLN A 99 -14.69 -12.91 -8.61
N ASN A 100 -14.20 -13.04 -7.37
CA ASN A 100 -12.89 -13.59 -7.07
C ASN A 100 -12.79 -15.08 -7.41
N THR A 101 -13.87 -15.84 -7.20
CA THR A 101 -13.93 -17.25 -7.65
C THR A 101 -13.84 -17.34 -9.16
N GLY A 102 -14.61 -16.52 -9.89
CA GLY A 102 -14.56 -16.45 -11.35
C GLY A 102 -13.16 -16.11 -11.87
N ARG A 103 -12.51 -15.09 -11.28
CA ARG A 103 -11.12 -14.73 -11.59
C ARG A 103 -10.17 -15.89 -11.36
N PHE A 104 -10.24 -16.54 -10.20
CA PHE A 104 -9.37 -17.65 -9.85
C PHE A 104 -9.52 -18.81 -10.82
N LEU A 105 -10.74 -19.19 -11.17
CA LEU A 105 -11.00 -20.26 -12.12
C LEU A 105 -10.46 -19.91 -13.51
N VAL A 106 -10.77 -18.71 -14.03
CA VAL A 106 -10.33 -18.27 -15.36
C VAL A 106 -8.82 -18.16 -15.44
N ASN A 107 -8.17 -17.53 -14.46
CA ASN A 107 -6.72 -17.34 -14.46
C ASN A 107 -5.98 -18.67 -14.21
N SER A 108 -6.52 -19.55 -13.36
CA SER A 108 -5.89 -20.86 -13.12
C SER A 108 -6.00 -21.80 -14.33
N THR A 109 -7.09 -21.73 -15.09
CA THR A 109 -7.33 -22.61 -16.24
C THR A 109 -6.79 -22.02 -17.54
N ILE A 110 -7.36 -20.89 -18.00
CA ILE A 110 -7.02 -20.23 -19.26
C ILE A 110 -5.71 -19.44 -19.10
N GLY A 111 -5.51 -18.81 -17.95
CA GLY A 111 -4.34 -18.01 -17.65
C GLY A 111 -3.08 -18.81 -17.29
N LEU A 112 -3.08 -20.14 -17.47
CA LEU A 112 -1.98 -21.05 -17.14
C LEU A 112 -1.53 -20.91 -15.67
N ALA A 113 -2.36 -21.39 -14.75
CA ALA A 113 -2.13 -21.30 -13.29
C ALA A 113 -2.01 -19.87 -12.75
N GLY A 114 -2.49 -18.87 -13.49
CA GLY A 114 -2.44 -17.46 -13.12
C GLY A 114 -1.23 -16.70 -13.64
N LEU A 115 -0.40 -17.28 -14.50
CA LEU A 115 0.69 -16.55 -15.14
C LEU A 115 0.17 -15.41 -16.04
N PHE A 116 -1.01 -15.58 -16.64
CA PHE A 116 -1.69 -14.57 -17.45
C PHE A 116 -3.02 -14.17 -16.79
N ASP A 117 -3.49 -12.94 -17.06
CA ASP A 117 -4.77 -12.42 -16.55
C ASP A 117 -5.83 -12.25 -17.66
N PRO A 118 -6.39 -13.36 -18.23
CA PRO A 118 -7.56 -13.28 -19.10
C PRO A 118 -8.81 -12.80 -18.35
N ALA A 119 -8.93 -13.05 -17.04
CA ALA A 119 -10.10 -12.61 -16.28
C ALA A 119 -10.25 -11.09 -16.25
N GLY A 120 -9.14 -10.34 -16.14
CA GLY A 120 -9.14 -8.89 -16.22
C GLY A 120 -9.64 -8.37 -17.58
N LYS A 121 -9.30 -9.06 -18.67
CA LYS A 121 -9.79 -8.73 -20.02
C LYS A 121 -11.28 -9.01 -20.20
N LEU A 122 -11.86 -9.88 -19.38
CA LEU A 122 -13.29 -10.19 -19.35
C LEU A 122 -14.09 -9.25 -18.42
N GLY A 123 -13.46 -8.23 -17.84
CA GLY A 123 -14.10 -7.26 -16.95
C GLY A 123 -14.28 -7.77 -15.51
N LEU A 124 -13.70 -8.91 -15.16
CA LEU A 124 -13.65 -9.35 -13.77
C LEU A 124 -12.52 -8.59 -13.08
N HIS A 125 -12.80 -7.55 -12.31
CA HIS A 125 -11.75 -6.78 -11.62
C HIS A 125 -11.26 -7.50 -10.36
N GLN A 126 -10.00 -7.29 -9.97
CA GLN A 126 -9.47 -7.90 -8.74
C GLN A 126 -10.05 -7.20 -7.51
N ASP A 127 -10.57 -7.96 -6.55
CA ASP A 127 -11.07 -7.47 -5.26
C ASP A 127 -10.35 -8.21 -4.12
N THR A 128 -9.25 -7.67 -3.62
CA THR A 128 -8.47 -8.34 -2.58
C THR A 128 -9.01 -8.05 -1.19
N THR A 129 -9.19 -9.10 -0.40
CA THR A 129 -9.51 -9.01 1.03
C THR A 129 -8.78 -10.09 1.82
N ASP A 130 -8.61 -9.87 3.10
CA ASP A 130 -7.91 -10.78 4.01
C ASP A 130 -8.63 -10.88 5.36
N PHE A 131 -8.08 -11.72 6.24
CA PHE A 131 -8.67 -11.97 7.55
C PHE A 131 -8.57 -10.76 8.48
N GLY A 132 -7.60 -9.87 8.28
CA GLY A 132 -7.50 -8.62 9.04
C GLY A 132 -8.71 -7.72 8.76
N VAL A 133 -9.11 -7.60 7.49
CA VAL A 133 -10.34 -6.88 7.11
C VAL A 133 -11.58 -7.57 7.68
N THR A 134 -11.63 -8.90 7.66
CA THR A 134 -12.74 -9.66 8.24
C THR A 134 -12.92 -9.38 9.74
N LEU A 135 -11.83 -9.34 10.50
CA LEU A 135 -11.87 -9.05 11.94
C LEU A 135 -12.13 -7.58 12.27
N ALA A 136 -11.84 -6.68 11.35
CA ALA A 136 -12.06 -5.25 11.53
C ALA A 136 -13.52 -4.82 11.29
N ARG A 137 -14.36 -5.70 10.73
CA ARG A 137 -15.79 -5.46 10.49
C ARG A 137 -16.65 -5.66 11.73
#